data_AF-A0AAF3F135-F1
#
_entry.id   AF-A0AAF3F135-F1
#
_cell.length_a   1.000
_cell.length_b   1.000
_cell.length_c   1.000
_cell.angle_alpha   90.00
_cell.angle_beta   90.00
_cell.angle_gamma   90.00
#
_symmetry.space_group_name_H-M   'P 1'
#
loop_
_entity.id
_entity.type
_entity.pdbx_description
1 polymer ?
#
loop_
_entity_poly.entity_id
_entity_poly.type
_entity_poly.pdbx_seq_one_letter_code
_entity_poly.pdbx_strand_id
1 'polypeptide(L)'
;MLKKTPSSTGTVLYMTGFFICGVVLCASGVLVLIRQMETPFVIAGCSFLGVGLLMLLVCAILQWKNVKKLIIDMNAHLTGMSTREQIWKTMFEMPSELPQMSRQ
;
A
#
# COMPACT_ATOMS: atom_id res chain seq x y z
N MET A 1 11.78 36.47 6.10
CA MET A 1 11.79 35.23 6.90
C MET A 1 11.75 34.05 5.95
N LEU A 2 12.86 33.33 5.79
CA LEU A 2 12.98 32.19 4.87
C LEU A 2 11.96 31.12 5.27
N LYS A 3 10.96 30.89 4.41
CA LYS A 3 9.98 29.82 4.57
C LYS A 3 10.73 28.48 4.44
N LYS A 4 11.17 27.92 5.56
CA LYS A 4 11.79 26.59 5.61
C LYS A 4 10.73 25.55 5.23
N THR A 5 10.66 25.23 3.94
CA THR A 5 10.18 23.94 3.46
C THR A 5 11.39 23.02 3.24
N PRO A 6 11.90 22.32 4.28
CA PRO A 6 12.65 21.10 4.03
C PRO A 6 12.32 20.00 5.06
N SER A 7 11.06 19.60 5.18
CA SER A 7 10.65 18.48 6.05
C SER A 7 10.24 17.21 5.29
N SER A 8 10.41 17.15 3.95
CA SER A 8 9.79 16.10 3.13
C SER A 8 10.76 15.00 2.69
N THR A 9 11.92 15.34 2.13
CA THR A 9 12.80 14.33 1.51
C THR A 9 13.47 13.41 2.53
N GLY A 10 14.02 13.97 3.60
CA GLY A 10 14.68 13.18 4.65
C GLY A 10 13.69 12.24 5.36
N THR A 11 12.51 12.75 5.72
CA THR A 11 11.48 11.95 6.38
C THR A 11 10.98 10.81 5.49
N VAL A 12 10.81 11.03 4.18
CA VAL A 12 10.43 9.96 3.24
C VAL A 12 11.54 8.91 3.12
N LEU A 13 12.81 9.33 3.01
CA LEU A 13 13.94 8.41 2.95
C LEU A 13 14.03 7.52 4.19
N TYR A 14 13.89 8.12 5.39
CA TYR A 14 13.86 7.36 6.64
C TYR A 14 12.68 6.40 6.68
N MET A 15 11.48 6.82 6.28
CA MET A 15 10.30 5.95 6.22
C MET A 15 10.52 4.74 5.31
N THR A 16 11.10 4.93 4.13
CA THR A 16 11.43 3.86 3.20
C THR A 16 12.50 2.93 3.78
N GLY A 17 13.54 3.49 4.41
CA GLY A 17 14.59 2.71 5.07
C GLY A 17 14.07 1.85 6.23
N PHE A 18 13.25 2.44 7.11
CA PHE A 18 12.61 1.72 8.22
C PHE A 18 11.64 0.63 7.73
N PHE A 19 10.90 0.91 6.65
CA PHE A 19 9.98 -0.07 6.07
C PHE A 19 10.75 -1.27 5.50
N ILE A 20 11.79 -1.03 4.68
CA ILE A 20 12.61 -2.11 4.10
C ILE A 20 13.28 -2.91 5.23
N CYS A 21 13.85 -2.22 6.23
CA CYS A 21 14.47 -2.86 7.39
C CYS A 21 13.46 -3.76 8.13
N GLY A 22 12.24 -3.27 8.37
CA GLY A 22 11.16 -4.04 9.01
C GLY A 22 10.74 -5.27 8.21
N VAL A 23 10.61 -5.16 6.89
CA VAL A 23 10.27 -6.31 6.01
C VAL A 23 11.38 -7.36 6.01
N VAL A 24 12.64 -6.93 5.91
CA VAL A 24 13.81 -7.84 5.96
C VAL A 24 13.92 -8.55 7.31
N LEU A 25 13.66 -7.83 8.42
CA LEU A 25 13.62 -8.39 9.76
C LEU A 25 12.51 -9.45 9.90
N CYS A 26 11.30 -9.15 9.42
CA CYS A 26 10.20 -10.13 9.43
C CYS A 26 10.53 -11.36 8.56
N ALA A 27 11.08 -11.16 7.36
CA ALA A 27 11.48 -12.25 6.48
C ALA A 27 12.56 -13.13 7.13
N SER A 28 13.52 -12.50 7.80
CA SER A 28 14.59 -13.21 8.54
C SER A 28 14.02 -14.01 9.71
N GLY A 29 13.11 -13.42 10.51
CA GLY A 29 12.44 -14.12 11.63
C GLY A 29 11.61 -15.32 11.17
N VAL A 30 10.88 -15.18 10.05
CA VAL A 30 10.12 -16.27 9.43
C VAL A 30 11.05 -17.37 8.92
N LEU A 31 12.16 -17.02 8.27
CA LEU A 31 13.13 -18.01 7.80
C LEU A 31 13.76 -18.80 8.95
N VAL A 32 14.10 -18.13 10.06
CA VAL A 32 14.62 -18.81 11.26
C VAL A 32 13.58 -19.78 11.83
N LEU A 33 12.32 -19.36 11.93
CA LEU A 33 11.22 -20.22 12.40
C LEU A 33 11.01 -21.46 11.52
N ILE A 34 11.19 -21.32 10.20
CA ILE A 34 11.03 -22.44 9.25
C ILE A 34 12.23 -23.39 9.30
N ARG A 35 13.44 -22.87 9.53
CA ARG A 35 14.68 -23.64 9.38
C ARG A 35 15.16 -24.32 10.66
N GLN A 36 14.86 -23.79 11.84
CA GLN A 36 15.35 -24.34 13.11
C GLN A 36 14.24 -24.38 14.17
N MET A 37 13.84 -25.59 14.58
CA MET A 37 12.82 -25.85 15.61
C MET A 37 13.41 -25.96 17.03
N GLU A 38 14.71 -25.70 17.17
CA GLU A 38 15.39 -25.65 18.47
C GLU A 38 14.86 -24.47 19.29
N THR A 39 14.53 -24.70 20.56
CA THR A 39 13.94 -23.72 21.48
C THR A 39 14.64 -22.34 21.50
N PRO A 40 15.98 -22.21 21.48
CA PRO A 40 16.62 -20.89 21.44
C PRO A 40 16.39 -20.14 20.12
N PHE A 41 16.27 -20.85 19.00
CA PHE A 41 16.06 -20.26 17.68
C PHE A 41 14.62 -19.82 17.47
N VAL A 42 13.65 -20.55 18.05
CA VAL A 42 12.25 -20.14 18.06
C VAL A 42 12.06 -18.82 18.81
N ILE A 43 12.70 -18.67 19.98
CA ILE A 43 12.63 -17.43 20.77
C ILE A 43 13.27 -16.25 20.01
N ALA A 44 14.43 -16.48 19.38
CA ALA A 44 15.10 -15.48 18.55
C ALA A 44 14.23 -15.10 17.33
N GLY A 45 13.66 -16.08 16.63
CA GLY A 45 12.78 -15.86 15.49
C GLY A 45 11.53 -15.05 15.88
N CYS A 46 10.86 -15.41 16.98
CA CYS A 46 9.70 -14.68 17.50
C CYS A 46 10.03 -13.25 17.93
N SER A 47 11.19 -13.02 18.57
CA SER A 47 11.60 -11.67 18.96
C SER A 47 11.94 -10.80 17.74
N PHE A 48 12.60 -11.36 16.72
CA PHE A 48 12.80 -10.67 15.44
C PHE A 48 11.50 -10.35 14.72
N LEU A 49 10.53 -11.27 14.73
CA LEU A 49 9.20 -11.06 14.15
C LEU A 49 8.44 -9.96 14.90
N GLY A 50 8.48 -9.97 16.23
CA GLY A 50 7.83 -8.97 17.08
C GLY A 50 8.39 -7.56 16.89
N VAL A 51 9.73 -7.42 16.87
CA VAL A 51 10.39 -6.12 16.64
C VAL A 51 10.13 -5.63 15.20
N GLY A 52 10.17 -6.52 14.21
CA GLY A 52 9.85 -6.20 12.82
C GLY A 52 8.42 -5.70 12.66
N LEU A 53 7.45 -6.38 13.28
CA LEU A 53 6.04 -5.96 13.31
C LEU A 53 5.87 -4.60 13.99
N LEU A 54 6.51 -4.38 15.14
CA LEU A 54 6.43 -3.10 15.85
C LEU A 54 6.96 -1.95 14.99
N MET A 55 8.11 -2.15 14.34
CA MET A 55 8.70 -1.18 13.41
C MET A 55 7.79 -0.88 12.21
N LEU A 56 7.18 -1.91 11.61
CA LEU A 56 6.21 -1.73 10.53
C LEU A 56 4.96 -0.99 10.99
N LEU A 57 4.49 -1.25 12.21
CA LEU A 57 3.32 -0.61 12.80
C LEU A 57 3.59 0.87 13.10
N VAL A 58 4.78 1.21 13.61
CA VAL A 58 5.24 2.60 13.77
C VAL A 58 5.37 3.28 12.41
N CYS A 59 5.91 2.61 11.39
CA CYS A 59 5.94 3.13 10.01
C CYS A 59 4.52 3.41 9.50
N ALA A 60 3.57 2.51 9.74
CA ALA A 60 2.18 2.67 9.31
C ALA A 60 1.47 3.84 10.04
N ILE A 61 1.73 4.02 11.35
CA ILE A 61 1.21 5.16 12.13
C ILE A 61 1.81 6.47 11.63
N LEU A 62 3.12 6.52 11.39
CA LEU A 62 3.76 7.74 10.91
C LEU A 62 3.36 8.06 9.46
N GLN A 63 3.07 7.03 8.66
CA GLN A 63 2.49 7.14 7.32
C GLN A 63 0.96 7.22 7.32
N TRP A 64 0.27 7.35 8.46
CA TRP A 64 -1.19 7.25 8.54
C TRP A 64 -1.93 8.23 7.64
N LYS A 65 -1.35 9.42 7.38
CA LYS A 65 -1.87 10.37 6.38
C LYS A 65 -1.73 9.86 4.93
N ASN A 66 -0.65 9.14 4.62
CA ASN A 66 -0.45 8.47 3.35
C ASN A 66 -1.29 7.19 3.24
N VAL A 67 -1.49 6.44 4.32
CA VAL A 67 -2.36 5.23 4.36
C VAL A 67 -3.82 5.59 4.12
N LYS A 68 -4.32 6.68 4.72
CA LYS A 68 -5.66 7.19 4.40
C LYS A 68 -5.79 7.56 2.93
N LYS A 69 -4.75 8.17 2.35
CA LYS A 69 -4.72 8.50 0.93
C LYS A 69 -4.73 7.24 0.06
N LEU A 70 -3.99 6.20 0.44
CA LEU A 70 -4.00 4.90 -0.22
C LEU A 70 -5.38 4.23 -0.16
N ILE A 71 -6.07 4.25 0.98
CA ILE A 71 -7.41 3.67 1.12
C ILE A 71 -8.41 4.41 0.22
N ILE A 72 -8.35 5.74 0.18
CA ILE A 72 -9.21 6.55 -0.69
C ILE A 72 -8.89 6.27 -2.17
N ASP A 73 -7.61 6.16 -2.52
CA ASP A 73 -7.14 5.85 -3.88
C ASP A 73 -7.57 4.44 -4.33
N MET A 74 -7.48 3.44 -3.46
CA MET A 74 -7.98 2.09 -3.71
C MET A 74 -9.50 2.05 -3.87
N ASN A 75 -10.24 2.80 -3.05
CA ASN A 75 -11.68 2.92 -3.19
C ASN A 75 -12.07 3.63 -4.50
N ALA A 76 -11.32 4.66 -4.89
CA ALA A 76 -11.49 5.34 -6.17
C ALA A 76 -11.17 4.42 -7.36
N HIS A 77 -10.15 3.57 -7.26
CA HIS A 77 -9.85 2.56 -8.28
C HIS A 77 -10.92 1.47 -8.38
N LEU A 78 -11.48 0.99 -7.26
CA LEU A 78 -12.61 0.04 -7.29
C LEU A 78 -13.86 0.65 -7.91
N THR A 79 -14.17 1.90 -7.56
CA THR A 79 -15.30 2.64 -8.13
C THR A 79 -15.06 2.92 -9.62
N GLY A 80 -13.84 3.31 -10.00
CA GLY A 80 -13.45 3.56 -11.38
C GLY A 80 -13.39 2.29 -12.24
N MET A 81 -13.08 1.13 -11.66
CA MET A 81 -13.15 -0.16 -12.34
C MET A 81 -14.61 -0.54 -12.63
N SER A 82 -15.51 -0.36 -11.67
CA SER A 82 -16.96 -0.53 -11.87
C SER A 82 -17.52 0.43 -12.93
N THR A 83 -17.08 1.70 -12.92
CA THR A 83 -17.48 2.68 -13.94
C THR A 83 -16.90 2.35 -15.31
N ARG A 84 -15.66 1.86 -15.42
CA ARG A 84 -15.07 1.43 -16.70
C ARG A 84 -15.76 0.20 -17.27
N GLU A 85 -16.14 -0.76 -16.43
CA GLU A 85 -16.91 -1.93 -16.85
C GLU A 85 -18.31 -1.53 -17.35
N GLN A 86 -18.97 -0.58 -16.67
CA GLN A 86 -20.23 -0.01 -17.13
C GLN A 86 -20.08 0.76 -18.46
N ILE A 87 -19.06 1.59 -18.60
CA ILE A 87 -18.81 2.34 -19.85
C ILE A 87 -18.49 1.40 -21.01
N TRP A 88 -17.70 0.36 -20.78
CA TRP A 88 -17.38 -0.66 -21.77
C TRP A 88 -18.64 -1.44 -22.19
N LYS A 89 -19.47 -1.83 -21.22
CA LYS A 89 -20.80 -2.41 -21.46
C LYS A 89 -21.69 -1.47 -22.28
N THR A 90 -21.76 -0.18 -21.96
CA THR A 90 -22.58 0.78 -22.73
C THR A 90 -22.02 1.06 -24.12
N MET A 91 -20.70 1.02 -24.33
CA MET A 91 -20.09 1.26 -25.65
C MET A 91 -20.18 0.05 -26.58
N PHE A 92 -20.04 -1.17 -26.07
CA PHE A 92 -20.00 -2.39 -26.89
C PHE A 92 -21.31 -3.17 -26.93
N GLU A 93 -22.21 -2.98 -25.96
CA GLU A 93 -23.51 -3.67 -25.90
C GLU A 93 -24.67 -2.83 -26.49
N MET A 94 -24.42 -1.59 -26.96
CA MET A 94 -25.37 -0.75 -27.70
C MET A 94 -24.84 -0.29 -29.08
N PRO A 95 -24.81 -1.18 -30.10
CA PRO A 95 -24.62 -0.75 -31.49
C PRO A 95 -25.88 -0.20 -32.19
N SER A 96 -26.97 0.17 -31.50
CA SER A 96 -28.27 0.44 -32.18
C SER A 96 -28.94 1.80 -31.99
N GLU A 97 -28.45 2.72 -31.15
CA GLU A 97 -29.15 4.01 -30.95
C GLU A 97 -28.19 5.19 -31.10
N LEU A 98 -27.70 5.42 -32.33
CA LEU A 98 -27.20 6.73 -32.72
C LEU A 98 -28.37 7.73 -32.53
N PRO A 99 -28.23 8.82 -31.76
CA PRO A 99 -29.18 9.92 -31.88
C PRO A 99 -29.07 10.41 -33.33
N GLN A 100 -30.08 10.09 -34.13
CA GLN A 100 -30.25 10.64 -35.46
C GLN A 100 -30.30 12.14 -35.29
N MET A 101 -29.19 12.80 -35.63
CA MET A 101 -29.15 14.24 -35.84
C MET A 101 -29.98 14.52 -37.10
N SER A 102 -31.30 14.50 -36.97
CA SER A 102 -32.20 14.95 -38.02
C SER A 102 -32.09 16.47 -38.10
N ARG A 103 -31.25 16.94 -39.02
CA ARG A 103 -31.47 18.22 -39.70
C ARG A 103 -32.87 18.17 -40.32
N GLN A 104 -33.84 18.84 -39.69
CA GLN A 104 -34.97 19.52 -40.34
C GLN A 104 -35.39 20.69 -39.48
#